data_AF-A0A9D2I8U7-F1
#
_entry.id   AF-A0A9D2I8U7-F1
#
_cell.length_a   1.000
_cell.length_b   1.000
_cell.length_c   1.000
_cell.angle_alpha   90.00
_cell.angle_beta   90.00
_cell.angle_gamma   90.00
#
_symmetry.space_group_name_H-M   'P 1'
#
loop_
_entity.id
_entity.type
_entity.pdbx_description
1 polymer ?
#
loop_
_entity_poly.entity_id
_entity_poly.type
_entity_poly.pdbx_seq_one_letter_code
_entity_poly.pdbx_strand_id
1 'polypeptide(L)'
;MLNFIKTKKDDVLVYAPFFAGQTTHVSDFSLCFQFMWHKYFAPDYAIVEDCLVLKELYAGKHYFHYPLSRTGDREAQLRAVAALEQYCRDEEIRLHFTNVPRACVPDLVLRYGQEVSVTNIRRWRDYLYTAESFRTYAGGKYSGQRNHVNKFKKNYPDWAFHVYRAEDADALLAFLHEYDAAQRSKGSYLAAEEMDEVYELIPVIGRFSLLCGYLTAGGRIVACSIGEKCGDMIVVHVEKALRAYEGAYPMIAQQFALAFAGDGVQFLNRMDDAGDMGLRKSKLQYLPCEIVGKYNVTPRRAIDGVSRLPVLKTERLTLKPVPDEDAAVYARLAGDTERNRWWGYDWREDAPKGADGSPAPETGWFLACARKSFKDKMEMPLGIYAGGALVGEVVLHRFGYQAEAEIGVRLLPEYEGNGYAAEAVSAYAAYAFGKLELDRVEAKHFKENARSGASLVRAGMRRAGEDETYFYYYKTAAM
;
A
#
# COMPACT_ATOMS: atom_id res chain seq x y z
N MET A 1 13.31 -1.69 13.32
CA MET A 1 12.25 -0.73 12.92
C MET A 1 12.24 -0.67 11.41
N LEU A 2 11.06 -0.72 10.79
CA LEU A 2 10.91 -0.68 9.34
C LEU A 2 11.26 0.72 8.83
N ASN A 3 12.16 0.82 7.85
CA ASN A 3 12.58 2.11 7.29
C ASN A 3 12.45 2.09 5.77
N PHE A 4 11.66 3.02 5.24
CA PHE A 4 11.40 3.14 3.81
C PHE A 4 12.44 4.04 3.14
N ILE A 5 13.03 3.56 2.06
CA ILE A 5 14.01 4.27 1.25
C ILE A 5 13.30 4.75 -0.02
N LYS A 6 13.41 6.06 -0.30
CA LYS A 6 12.91 6.65 -1.56
C LYS A 6 13.61 6.03 -2.75
N THR A 7 12.84 5.59 -3.75
CA THR A 7 13.42 5.01 -4.98
C THR A 7 13.59 6.07 -6.06
N LYS A 8 14.70 5.94 -6.79
CA LYS A 8 14.85 6.45 -8.15
C LYS A 8 14.39 5.37 -9.13
N LYS A 9 14.10 5.77 -10.37
CA LYS A 9 13.64 4.86 -11.43
C LYS A 9 14.54 3.64 -11.64
N ASP A 10 15.85 3.82 -11.53
CA ASP A 10 16.83 2.74 -11.69
C ASP A 10 17.00 1.83 -10.46
N ASP A 11 16.47 2.22 -9.29
CA ASP A 11 16.58 1.42 -8.07
C ASP A 11 15.72 0.13 -8.15
N VAL A 12 14.91 -0.03 -9.19
CA VAL A 12 14.16 -1.26 -9.50
C VAL A 12 15.04 -2.52 -9.53
N LEU A 13 16.31 -2.37 -9.89
CA LEU A 13 17.27 -3.48 -9.90
C LEU A 13 17.58 -4.00 -8.49
N VAL A 14 17.47 -3.18 -7.46
CA VAL A 14 17.76 -3.56 -6.06
C VAL A 14 16.78 -4.63 -5.60
N TYR A 15 15.52 -4.50 -6.00
CA TYR A 15 14.45 -5.40 -5.57
C TYR A 15 13.97 -6.35 -6.68
N ALA A 16 14.55 -6.30 -7.87
CA ALA A 16 14.35 -7.29 -8.94
C ALA A 16 14.47 -8.77 -8.51
N PRO A 17 15.40 -9.16 -7.61
CA PRO A 17 15.49 -10.56 -7.17
C PRO A 17 14.24 -11.08 -6.44
N PHE A 18 13.37 -10.19 -5.93
CA PHE A 18 12.10 -10.58 -5.32
C PHE A 18 11.03 -10.94 -6.36
N PHE A 19 11.16 -10.46 -7.59
CA PHE A 19 10.21 -10.72 -8.68
C PHE A 19 10.63 -11.91 -9.54
N ALA A 20 11.93 -12.18 -9.67
CA ALA A 20 12.43 -13.19 -10.60
C ALA A 20 11.85 -14.61 -10.38
N GLY A 21 11.58 -14.99 -9.13
CA GLY A 21 11.07 -16.32 -8.76
C GLY A 21 9.61 -16.38 -8.34
N GLN A 22 8.87 -15.27 -8.38
CA GLN A 22 7.50 -15.23 -7.86
C GLN A 22 6.50 -15.94 -8.79
N THR A 23 5.50 -16.58 -8.20
CA THR A 23 4.40 -17.31 -8.90
C THR A 23 3.02 -16.80 -8.50
N THR A 24 2.94 -15.56 -8.01
CA THR A 24 1.68 -14.87 -7.66
C THR A 24 0.81 -14.56 -8.88
N HIS A 25 1.43 -14.57 -10.07
CA HIS A 25 0.85 -14.20 -11.36
C HIS A 25 0.32 -12.76 -11.45
N VAL A 26 0.61 -11.90 -10.47
CA VAL A 26 0.30 -10.46 -10.52
C VAL A 26 1.42 -9.72 -11.26
N SER A 27 1.08 -8.97 -12.30
CA SER A 27 2.06 -8.26 -13.14
C SER A 27 2.81 -7.15 -12.41
N ASP A 28 2.21 -6.56 -11.38
CA ASP A 28 2.80 -5.48 -10.59
C ASP A 28 4.05 -5.93 -9.82
N PHE A 29 4.18 -7.25 -9.57
CA PHE A 29 5.38 -7.86 -9.00
C PHE A 29 6.36 -8.27 -10.11
N SER A 30 6.76 -7.30 -10.93
CA SER A 30 7.78 -7.44 -11.99
C SER A 30 8.66 -6.19 -12.04
N LEU A 31 9.93 -6.38 -12.42
CA LEU A 31 10.90 -5.29 -12.50
C LEU A 31 10.46 -4.25 -13.51
N CYS A 32 10.09 -4.69 -14.71
CA CYS A 32 9.74 -3.81 -15.82
C CYS A 32 8.45 -3.02 -15.52
N PHE A 33 7.49 -3.60 -14.80
CA PHE A 33 6.33 -2.84 -14.33
C PHE A 33 6.76 -1.70 -13.42
N GLN A 34 7.58 -2.00 -12.40
CA GLN A 34 8.06 -0.99 -11.45
C GLN A 34 8.88 0.11 -12.13
N PHE A 35 9.62 -0.23 -13.19
CA PHE A 35 10.35 0.75 -13.99
C PHE A 35 9.42 1.64 -14.81
N MET A 36 8.54 1.05 -15.64
CA MET A 36 7.66 1.80 -16.55
C MET A 36 6.69 2.70 -15.78
N TRP A 37 6.21 2.27 -14.62
CA TRP A 37 5.20 3.02 -13.88
C TRP A 37 5.77 3.83 -12.71
N HIS A 38 7.11 3.95 -12.62
CA HIS A 38 7.79 4.70 -11.55
C HIS A 38 7.29 6.14 -11.43
N LYS A 39 7.04 6.82 -12.55
CA LYS A 39 6.54 8.20 -12.56
C LYS A 39 5.20 8.39 -11.85
N TYR A 40 4.34 7.36 -11.86
CA TYR A 40 2.99 7.42 -11.30
C TYR A 40 2.92 6.98 -9.84
N PHE A 41 3.68 5.95 -9.49
CA PHE A 41 3.61 5.33 -8.17
C PHE A 41 4.78 5.72 -7.27
N ALA A 42 5.97 5.94 -7.87
CA ALA A 42 7.23 6.27 -7.24
C ALA A 42 7.41 5.59 -5.87
N PRO A 43 7.32 4.25 -5.80
CA PRO A 43 7.21 3.56 -4.53
C PRO A 43 8.49 3.75 -3.70
N ASP A 44 8.37 4.10 -2.42
CA ASP A 44 9.45 3.83 -1.49
C ASP A 44 9.54 2.32 -1.25
N TYR A 45 10.71 1.80 -0.92
CA TYR A 45 10.87 0.38 -0.59
C TYR A 45 11.49 0.15 0.79
N ALA A 46 11.17 -0.99 1.37
CA ALA A 46 11.83 -1.53 2.55
C ALA A 46 12.04 -3.05 2.37
N ILE A 47 13.07 -3.59 3.00
CA ILE A 47 13.27 -5.03 3.14
C ILE A 47 13.19 -5.37 4.62
N VAL A 48 12.25 -6.25 4.98
CA VAL A 48 12.02 -6.69 6.36
C VAL A 48 11.64 -8.17 6.34
N GLU A 49 12.16 -8.97 7.28
CA GLU A 49 11.87 -10.42 7.35
C GLU A 49 12.09 -11.12 5.98
N ASP A 50 13.15 -10.76 5.26
CA ASP A 50 13.44 -11.25 3.89
C ASP A 50 12.32 -11.03 2.86
N CYS A 51 11.46 -10.04 3.12
CA CYS A 51 10.37 -9.62 2.25
C CYS A 51 10.57 -8.18 1.76
N LEU A 52 10.28 -7.96 0.49
CA LEU A 52 10.14 -6.63 -0.09
C LEU A 52 8.77 -6.06 0.28
N VAL A 53 8.76 -4.81 0.74
CA VAL A 53 7.53 -4.01 0.89
C VAL A 53 7.71 -2.74 0.06
N LEU A 54 6.75 -2.46 -0.82
CA LEU A 54 6.67 -1.21 -1.58
C LEU A 54 5.57 -0.34 -0.98
N LYS A 55 5.84 0.97 -0.84
CA LYS A 55 4.90 1.98 -0.33
C LYS A 55 4.70 3.06 -1.36
N GLU A 56 3.48 3.18 -1.85
CA GLU A 56 3.07 4.16 -2.85
C GLU A 56 2.27 5.29 -2.19
N LEU A 57 2.30 6.48 -2.79
CA LEU A 57 1.41 7.59 -2.46
C LEU A 57 0.48 7.85 -3.64
N TYR A 58 -0.78 7.44 -3.50
CA TYR A 58 -1.78 7.59 -4.56
C TYR A 58 -3.02 8.31 -4.04
N ALA A 59 -3.46 9.35 -4.74
CA ALA A 59 -4.61 10.19 -4.38
C ALA A 59 -4.59 10.67 -2.90
N GLY A 60 -3.40 11.05 -2.41
CA GLY A 60 -3.21 11.53 -1.04
C GLY A 60 -3.26 10.45 0.04
N LYS A 61 -3.21 9.16 -0.34
CA LYS A 61 -3.20 8.03 0.60
C LYS A 61 -1.99 7.13 0.37
N HIS A 62 -1.48 6.58 1.45
CA HIS A 62 -0.45 5.55 1.39
C HIS A 62 -1.06 4.18 1.12
N TYR A 63 -0.48 3.47 0.16
CA TYR A 63 -0.77 2.08 -0.15
C TYR A 63 0.50 1.26 -0.03
N PHE A 64 0.37 0.05 0.51
CA PHE A 64 1.48 -0.87 0.68
C PHE A 64 1.23 -2.10 -0.16
N HIS A 65 2.18 -2.47 -1.01
CA HIS A 65 2.12 -3.77 -1.67
C HIS A 65 2.18 -4.86 -0.61
N TYR A 66 1.46 -5.96 -0.85
CA TYR A 66 1.59 -7.13 0.01
C TYR A 66 3.06 -7.55 0.11
N PRO A 67 3.61 -7.82 1.31
CA PRO A 67 5.01 -8.19 1.45
C PRO A 67 5.36 -9.39 0.58
N LEU A 68 6.42 -9.27 -0.20
CA LEU A 68 6.84 -10.30 -1.15
C LEU A 68 8.16 -10.92 -0.70
N SER A 69 8.13 -12.19 -0.28
CA SER A 69 9.35 -12.94 -0.02
C SER A 69 9.96 -13.44 -1.32
N ARG A 70 11.30 -13.58 -1.35
CA ARG A 70 12.02 -14.06 -2.56
C ARG A 70 11.64 -15.48 -2.97
N THR A 71 11.23 -16.30 -2.01
CA THR A 71 11.01 -17.74 -2.17
C THR A 71 9.55 -18.16 -2.01
N GLY A 72 8.64 -17.21 -1.76
CA GLY A 72 7.25 -17.52 -1.39
C GLY A 72 7.09 -18.05 0.03
N ASP A 73 8.07 -17.81 0.92
CA ASP A 73 7.92 -18.07 2.36
C ASP A 73 6.77 -17.25 2.94
N ARG A 74 5.68 -17.94 3.25
CA ARG A 74 4.45 -17.36 3.80
C ARG A 74 4.64 -16.83 5.23
N GLU A 75 5.40 -17.52 6.08
CA GLU A 75 5.57 -17.11 7.48
C GLU A 75 6.42 -15.85 7.57
N ALA A 76 7.44 -15.73 6.72
CA ALA A 76 8.20 -14.49 6.55
C ALA A 76 7.29 -13.31 6.15
N GLN A 77 6.39 -13.52 5.19
CA GLN A 77 5.43 -12.49 4.77
C GLN A 77 4.49 -12.08 5.90
N LEU A 78 4.01 -13.02 6.72
CA LEU A 78 3.16 -12.70 7.87
C LEU A 78 3.89 -11.90 8.95
N ARG A 79 5.18 -12.18 9.19
CA ARG A 79 6.01 -11.35 10.08
C ARG A 79 6.27 -9.97 9.49
N ALA A 80 6.47 -9.86 8.18
CA ALA A 80 6.58 -8.57 7.50
C ALA A 80 5.28 -7.75 7.58
N VAL A 81 4.11 -8.40 7.49
CA VAL A 81 2.80 -7.75 7.74
C VAL A 81 2.73 -7.19 9.17
N ALA A 82 3.18 -7.94 10.17
CA ALA A 82 3.23 -7.46 11.55
C ALA A 82 4.18 -6.26 11.73
N ALA A 83 5.35 -6.28 11.09
CA ALA A 83 6.29 -5.16 11.11
C ALA A 83 5.70 -3.91 10.43
N LEU A 84 4.92 -4.10 9.36
CA LEU A 84 4.24 -3.02 8.66
C LEU A 84 3.09 -2.41 9.47
N GLU A 85 2.32 -3.23 10.20
CA GLU A 85 1.32 -2.74 11.16
C GLU A 85 1.93 -1.82 12.19
N GLN A 86 3.05 -2.25 12.78
CA GLN A 86 3.78 -1.47 13.77
C GLN A 86 4.29 -0.15 13.16
N TYR A 87 4.88 -0.19 11.96
CA TYR A 87 5.30 1.02 11.23
C TYR A 87 4.13 1.99 11.00
N CYS A 88 3.00 1.50 10.50
CA CYS A 88 1.81 2.33 10.29
C CYS A 88 1.29 2.94 11.59
N ARG A 89 1.36 2.21 12.70
CA ARG A 89 0.97 2.71 14.03
C ARG A 89 1.95 3.76 14.56
N ASP A 90 3.25 3.58 14.34
CA ASP A 90 4.30 4.50 14.78
C ASP A 90 4.30 5.82 14.00
N GLU A 91 4.14 5.73 12.68
CA GLU A 91 4.13 6.89 11.77
C GLU A 91 2.74 7.51 11.61
N GLU A 92 1.74 6.99 12.32
CA GLU A 92 0.35 7.45 12.24
C GLU A 92 -0.25 7.37 10.81
N ILE A 93 0.25 6.44 10.01
CA ILE A 93 -0.19 6.19 8.64
C ILE A 93 -1.28 5.12 8.62
N ARG A 94 -2.33 5.35 7.81
CA ARG A 94 -3.36 4.35 7.61
C ARG A 94 -2.87 3.18 6.74
N LEU A 95 -3.01 1.96 7.26
CA LEU A 95 -2.67 0.73 6.55
C LEU A 95 -3.72 0.44 5.46
N HIS A 96 -3.26 0.44 4.21
CA HIS A 96 -4.02 -0.05 3.06
C HIS A 96 -3.11 -0.98 2.28
N PHE A 97 -3.50 -2.24 2.12
CA PHE A 97 -2.80 -3.13 1.20
C PHE A 97 -3.33 -2.95 -0.22
N THR A 98 -2.43 -2.97 -1.19
CA THR A 98 -2.71 -3.09 -2.62
C THR A 98 -1.96 -4.30 -3.18
N ASN A 99 -2.36 -4.74 -4.38
CA ASN A 99 -1.71 -5.85 -5.09
C ASN A 99 -1.61 -7.13 -4.26
N VAL A 100 -2.57 -7.38 -3.36
CA VAL A 100 -2.63 -8.60 -2.56
C VAL A 100 -2.98 -9.77 -3.47
N PRO A 101 -2.14 -10.82 -3.59
CA PRO A 101 -2.48 -12.02 -4.35
C PRO A 101 -3.69 -12.73 -3.73
N ARG A 102 -4.50 -13.39 -4.55
CA ARG A 102 -5.71 -14.12 -4.11
C ARG A 102 -5.43 -15.07 -2.94
N ALA A 103 -4.31 -15.78 -2.98
CA ALA A 103 -3.92 -16.76 -1.95
C ALA A 103 -3.63 -16.13 -0.58
N CYS A 104 -3.26 -14.84 -0.54
CA CYS A 104 -2.89 -14.12 0.69
C CYS A 104 -4.08 -13.38 1.33
N VAL A 105 -5.19 -13.21 0.61
CA VAL A 105 -6.38 -12.53 1.13
C VAL A 105 -6.95 -13.21 2.39
N PRO A 106 -7.09 -14.55 2.46
CA PRO A 106 -7.60 -15.21 3.66
C PRO A 106 -6.78 -14.92 4.91
N ASP A 107 -5.45 -14.84 4.77
CA ASP A 107 -4.55 -14.59 5.90
C ASP A 107 -4.77 -13.20 6.49
N LEU A 108 -4.93 -12.18 5.64
CA LEU A 108 -5.24 -10.82 6.10
C LEU A 108 -6.64 -10.75 6.72
N VAL A 109 -7.64 -11.41 6.12
CA VAL A 109 -9.01 -11.42 6.66
C VAL A 109 -9.05 -12.06 8.05
N LEU A 110 -8.40 -13.22 8.22
CA LEU A 110 -8.32 -13.91 9.50
C LEU A 110 -7.49 -13.14 10.53
N ARG A 111 -6.41 -12.48 10.10
CA ARG A 111 -5.55 -11.67 10.97
C ARG A 111 -6.29 -10.49 11.57
N TYR A 112 -7.08 -9.78 10.77
CA TYR A 112 -7.73 -8.57 11.23
C TYR A 112 -9.02 -8.84 11.99
N GLY A 113 -9.80 -9.87 11.60
CA GLY A 113 -10.97 -10.40 12.32
C GLY A 113 -12.18 -9.43 12.45
N GLN A 114 -11.89 -8.15 12.67
CA GLN A 114 -12.72 -6.97 12.57
C GLN A 114 -13.19 -6.74 11.12
N GLU A 115 -14.12 -5.82 10.91
CA GLU A 115 -14.59 -5.46 9.57
C GLU A 115 -13.41 -5.10 8.64
N VAL A 116 -13.19 -5.92 7.59
CA VAL A 116 -12.19 -5.69 6.54
C VAL A 116 -12.90 -5.33 5.24
N SER A 117 -12.44 -4.28 4.57
CA SER A 117 -12.86 -3.98 3.20
C SER A 117 -11.91 -4.66 2.20
N VAL A 118 -12.45 -5.57 1.40
CA VAL A 118 -11.74 -6.23 0.30
C VAL A 118 -12.34 -5.78 -1.02
N THR A 119 -11.52 -5.21 -1.91
CA THR A 119 -11.95 -4.83 -3.26
C THR A 119 -11.10 -5.51 -4.32
N ASN A 120 -11.72 -5.86 -5.45
CA ASN A 120 -11.05 -6.45 -6.59
C ASN A 120 -11.59 -5.79 -7.86
N ILE A 121 -10.91 -4.75 -8.35
CA ILE A 121 -11.41 -3.86 -9.38
C ILE A 121 -11.19 -4.47 -10.77
N ARG A 122 -12.27 -4.70 -11.52
CA ARG A 122 -12.22 -5.47 -12.79
C ARG A 122 -11.24 -4.92 -13.83
N ARG A 123 -11.11 -3.60 -13.94
CA ARG A 123 -10.24 -2.98 -14.96
C ARG A 123 -8.75 -3.25 -14.74
N TRP A 124 -8.34 -3.52 -13.51
CA TRP A 124 -6.94 -3.74 -13.12
C TRP A 124 -6.56 -5.21 -13.01
N ARG A 125 -7.46 -6.13 -13.38
CA ARG A 125 -7.19 -7.58 -13.33
C ARG A 125 -6.39 -8.00 -14.54
N ASP A 126 -5.38 -8.84 -14.32
CA ASP A 126 -4.54 -9.33 -15.41
C ASP A 126 -5.20 -10.46 -16.17
N TYR A 127 -4.76 -10.62 -17.42
CA TYR A 127 -5.16 -11.73 -18.27
C TYR A 127 -4.01 -12.73 -18.35
N LEU A 128 -4.23 -13.90 -17.77
CA LEU A 128 -3.27 -15.01 -17.77
C LEU A 128 -3.68 -16.05 -18.80
N TYR A 129 -2.71 -16.53 -19.58
CA TYR A 129 -2.91 -17.52 -20.61
C TYR A 129 -1.86 -18.62 -20.45
N THR A 130 -2.18 -19.85 -20.83
CA THR A 130 -1.17 -20.89 -20.96
C THR A 130 -0.16 -20.52 -22.06
N ALA A 131 1.13 -20.72 -21.85
CA ALA A 131 2.15 -20.50 -22.87
C ALA A 131 1.85 -21.32 -24.15
N GLU A 132 1.39 -22.56 -23.98
CA GLU A 132 1.04 -23.46 -25.08
C GLU A 132 -0.05 -22.89 -26.01
N SER A 133 -1.05 -22.18 -25.45
CA SER A 133 -2.13 -21.63 -26.28
C SER A 133 -1.63 -20.59 -27.27
N PHE A 134 -0.61 -19.80 -26.92
CA PHE A 134 -0.01 -18.83 -27.83
C PHE A 134 1.00 -19.47 -28.79
N ARG A 135 1.74 -20.48 -28.34
CA ARG A 135 2.69 -21.21 -29.19
C ARG A 135 1.99 -21.95 -30.34
N THR A 136 0.83 -22.55 -30.06
CA THR A 136 0.17 -23.48 -31.00
C THR A 136 -1.09 -22.92 -31.63
N TYR A 137 -1.84 -22.08 -30.91
CA TYR A 137 -3.24 -21.77 -31.23
C TYR A 137 -4.04 -23.04 -31.55
N ALA A 138 -3.93 -24.11 -30.77
CA ALA A 138 -4.52 -25.41 -31.10
C ALA A 138 -6.05 -25.50 -30.91
N GLY A 139 -6.73 -26.24 -31.78
CA GLY A 139 -8.17 -26.55 -31.66
C GLY A 139 -9.13 -25.51 -32.25
N GLY A 140 -10.40 -25.86 -32.41
CA GLY A 140 -11.40 -25.03 -33.12
C GLY A 140 -11.57 -23.60 -32.57
N LYS A 141 -11.41 -23.45 -31.25
CA LYS A 141 -11.56 -22.19 -30.51
C LYS A 141 -10.53 -21.09 -30.89
N TYR A 142 -9.38 -21.47 -31.45
CA TYR A 142 -8.34 -20.54 -31.93
C TYR A 142 -8.27 -20.42 -33.46
N SER A 143 -9.32 -20.85 -34.18
CA SER A 143 -9.38 -20.76 -35.64
C SER A 143 -9.16 -19.33 -36.16
N GLY A 144 -9.72 -18.32 -35.49
CA GLY A 144 -9.50 -16.91 -35.83
C GLY A 144 -8.04 -16.49 -35.79
N GLN A 145 -7.33 -16.79 -34.69
CA GLN A 145 -5.91 -16.49 -34.54
C GLN A 145 -5.07 -17.20 -35.60
N ARG A 146 -5.31 -18.50 -35.85
CA ARG A 146 -4.63 -19.25 -36.92
C ARG A 146 -4.89 -18.65 -38.30
N ASN A 147 -6.13 -18.24 -38.58
CA ASN A 147 -6.48 -17.61 -39.86
C ASN A 147 -5.72 -16.29 -40.05
N HIS A 148 -5.63 -15.46 -39.01
CA HIS A 148 -4.83 -14.23 -39.05
C HIS A 148 -3.35 -14.50 -39.26
N VAL A 149 -2.76 -15.47 -38.56
CA VAL A 149 -1.36 -15.89 -38.75
C VAL A 149 -1.12 -16.38 -40.18
N ASN A 150 -1.97 -17.27 -40.69
CA ASN A 150 -1.85 -17.80 -42.05
C ASN A 150 -2.01 -16.70 -43.11
N LYS A 151 -2.92 -15.75 -42.88
CA LYS A 151 -3.12 -14.60 -43.76
C LYS A 151 -1.91 -13.67 -43.76
N PHE A 152 -1.31 -13.40 -42.60
CA PHE A 152 -0.07 -12.63 -42.50
C PHE A 152 1.06 -13.31 -43.30
N LYS A 153 1.29 -14.61 -43.09
CA LYS A 153 2.32 -15.38 -43.82
C LYS A 153 2.10 -15.37 -45.33
N LYS A 154 0.85 -15.43 -45.78
CA LYS A 154 0.49 -15.39 -47.21
C LYS A 154 0.71 -14.01 -47.82
N ASN A 155 0.33 -12.95 -47.11
CA ASN A 155 0.39 -11.58 -47.62
C ASN A 155 1.81 -11.01 -47.60
N TYR A 156 2.67 -11.48 -46.69
CA TYR A 156 4.01 -10.96 -46.47
C TYR A 156 5.02 -12.11 -46.48
N PRO A 157 5.26 -12.78 -47.62
CA PRO A 157 6.09 -13.99 -47.67
C PRO A 157 7.56 -13.77 -47.28
N ASP A 158 8.02 -12.51 -47.30
CA ASP A 158 9.35 -12.07 -46.85
C ASP A 158 9.43 -11.83 -45.33
N TRP A 159 8.39 -12.19 -44.58
CA TRP A 159 8.35 -11.96 -43.15
C TRP A 159 9.48 -12.71 -42.41
N ALA A 160 9.96 -12.11 -41.33
CA ALA A 160 10.87 -12.77 -40.39
C ALA A 160 10.60 -12.30 -38.96
N PHE A 161 10.84 -13.19 -38.00
CA PHE A 161 10.90 -12.86 -36.58
C PHE A 161 12.36 -12.76 -36.15
N HIS A 162 12.68 -11.69 -35.42
CA HIS A 162 14.02 -11.43 -34.92
C HIS A 162 13.98 -11.30 -33.40
N VAL A 163 14.95 -11.92 -32.74
CA VAL A 163 15.25 -11.65 -31.34
C VAL A 163 16.09 -10.39 -31.31
N TYR A 164 15.67 -9.41 -30.50
CA TYR A 164 16.30 -8.11 -30.41
C TYR A 164 17.76 -8.19 -29.94
N ARG A 165 18.61 -7.36 -30.55
CA ARG A 165 19.97 -7.03 -30.12
C ARG A 165 20.11 -5.52 -29.94
N ALA A 166 21.13 -5.09 -29.21
CA ALA A 166 21.35 -3.67 -28.94
C ALA A 166 21.49 -2.84 -30.23
N GLU A 167 22.07 -3.43 -31.28
CA GLU A 167 22.19 -2.83 -32.61
C GLU A 167 20.84 -2.52 -33.29
N ASP A 168 19.74 -3.17 -32.87
CA ASP A 168 18.41 -2.97 -33.45
C ASP A 168 17.65 -1.78 -32.82
N ALA A 169 18.23 -1.11 -31.81
CA ALA A 169 17.56 -0.06 -31.03
C ALA A 169 16.98 1.06 -31.89
N ASP A 170 17.77 1.61 -32.83
CA ASP A 170 17.35 2.72 -33.68
C ASP A 170 16.19 2.30 -34.61
N ALA A 171 16.26 1.10 -35.17
CA ALA A 171 15.20 0.56 -36.03
C ALA A 171 13.91 0.32 -35.25
N LEU A 172 14.01 -0.19 -34.03
CA LEU A 172 12.86 -0.41 -33.14
C LEU A 172 12.22 0.91 -32.71
N LEU A 173 13.02 1.92 -32.35
CA LEU A 173 12.54 3.26 -32.01
C LEU A 173 11.83 3.93 -33.19
N ALA A 174 12.40 3.83 -34.39
CA ALA A 174 11.77 4.35 -35.61
C ALA A 174 10.37 3.74 -35.84
N PHE A 175 10.24 2.42 -35.66
CA PHE A 175 8.94 1.74 -35.71
C PHE A 175 7.96 2.23 -34.63
N LEU A 176 8.42 2.39 -33.39
CA LEU A 176 7.58 2.83 -32.27
C LEU A 176 7.08 4.26 -32.48
N HIS A 177 7.92 5.16 -32.99
CA HIS A 177 7.52 6.52 -33.35
C HIS A 177 6.45 6.54 -34.46
N GLU A 178 6.59 5.70 -35.49
CA GLU A 178 5.56 5.56 -36.52
C GLU A 178 4.24 5.04 -35.93
N TYR A 179 4.31 4.01 -35.08
CA TYR A 179 3.15 3.47 -34.39
C TYR A 179 2.44 4.54 -33.54
N ASP A 180 3.19 5.31 -32.75
CA ASP A 180 2.68 6.36 -31.86
C ASP A 180 2.01 7.49 -32.65
N ALA A 181 2.64 7.97 -33.73
CA ALA A 181 2.06 8.97 -34.61
C ALA A 181 0.67 8.53 -35.14
N ALA A 182 0.53 7.26 -35.51
CA ALA A 182 -0.74 6.69 -35.94
C ALA A 182 -1.78 6.57 -34.80
N GLN A 183 -1.37 6.35 -33.54
CA GLN A 183 -2.29 6.33 -32.39
C GLN A 183 -2.72 7.73 -31.95
N ARG A 184 -1.80 8.70 -31.86
CA ARG A 184 -2.09 10.09 -31.43
C ARG A 184 -3.09 10.80 -32.33
N SER A 185 -3.10 10.47 -33.63
CA SER A 185 -4.13 10.94 -34.57
C SER A 185 -5.58 10.58 -34.15
N LYS A 186 -5.77 9.66 -33.20
CA LYS A 186 -7.06 9.20 -32.68
C LYS A 186 -7.45 9.77 -31.31
N GLY A 187 -6.62 10.64 -30.71
CA GLY A 187 -6.99 11.44 -29.53
C GLY A 187 -7.01 10.73 -28.17
N SER A 188 -6.26 9.66 -27.96
CA SER A 188 -6.16 9.00 -26.63
C SER A 188 -4.93 9.48 -25.84
N TYR A 189 -5.15 10.23 -24.76
CA TYR A 189 -4.08 10.77 -23.89
C TYR A 189 -3.31 9.69 -23.11
N LEU A 190 -4.01 8.68 -22.56
CA LEU A 190 -3.39 7.56 -21.82
C LEU A 190 -2.40 6.76 -22.68
N ALA A 191 -2.67 6.64 -23.99
CA ALA A 191 -1.78 5.95 -24.91
C ALA A 191 -0.49 6.73 -25.18
N ALA A 192 -0.50 8.07 -25.04
CA ALA A 192 0.68 8.89 -25.26
C ALA A 192 1.68 8.75 -24.12
N GLU A 193 1.21 8.74 -22.86
CA GLU A 193 2.09 8.59 -21.71
C GLU A 193 2.69 7.18 -21.61
N GLU A 194 1.93 6.13 -21.95
CA GLU A 194 2.46 4.77 -22.06
C GLU A 194 3.61 4.69 -23.07
N MET A 195 3.51 5.40 -24.20
CA MET A 195 4.56 5.39 -25.22
C MET A 195 5.85 6.07 -24.77
N ASP A 196 5.77 7.13 -23.95
CA ASP A 196 6.95 7.76 -23.37
C ASP A 196 7.75 6.75 -22.51
N GLU A 197 7.05 5.95 -21.71
CA GLU A 197 7.67 4.88 -20.91
C GLU A 197 8.23 3.74 -21.76
N VAL A 198 7.59 3.42 -22.89
CA VAL A 198 8.11 2.44 -23.86
C VAL A 198 9.41 2.93 -24.50
N TYR A 199 9.54 4.23 -24.82
CA TYR A 199 10.79 4.78 -25.35
C TYR A 199 11.93 4.68 -24.33
N GLU A 200 11.66 5.00 -23.06
CA GLU A 200 12.65 4.87 -21.98
C GLU A 200 13.03 3.42 -21.68
N LEU A 201 12.19 2.45 -22.06
CA LEU A 201 12.47 1.03 -21.89
C LEU A 201 13.54 0.52 -22.87
N ILE A 202 13.62 1.06 -24.09
CA ILE A 202 14.48 0.52 -25.15
C ILE A 202 15.97 0.48 -24.74
N PRO A 203 16.56 1.57 -24.21
CA PRO A 203 17.98 1.58 -23.81
C PRO A 203 18.30 0.60 -22.68
N VAL A 204 17.30 0.16 -21.91
CA VAL A 204 17.50 -0.70 -20.73
C VAL A 204 17.13 -2.17 -20.96
N ILE A 205 16.62 -2.55 -22.15
CA ILE A 205 16.25 -3.94 -22.49
C ILE A 205 17.36 -4.93 -22.10
N GLY A 206 18.59 -4.67 -22.57
CA GLY A 206 19.73 -5.55 -22.27
C GLY A 206 20.12 -5.55 -20.79
N ARG A 207 20.14 -4.37 -20.16
CA ARG A 207 20.48 -4.22 -18.73
C ARG A 207 19.50 -4.96 -17.82
N PHE A 208 18.22 -4.97 -18.19
CA PHE A 208 17.15 -5.62 -17.44
C PHE A 208 16.90 -7.07 -17.86
N SER A 209 17.69 -7.58 -18.82
CA SER A 209 17.50 -8.92 -19.40
C SER A 209 16.06 -9.15 -19.89
N LEU A 210 15.45 -8.11 -20.47
CA LEU A 210 14.09 -8.20 -21.01
C LEU A 210 14.10 -9.03 -22.30
N LEU A 211 13.03 -9.78 -22.47
CA LEU A 211 12.77 -10.60 -23.64
C LEU A 211 12.14 -9.67 -24.68
N CYS A 212 12.84 -9.41 -25.79
CA CYS A 212 12.34 -8.56 -26.85
C CYS A 212 12.46 -9.26 -28.20
N GLY A 213 11.37 -9.22 -28.98
CA GLY A 213 11.37 -9.70 -30.35
C GLY A 213 10.48 -8.84 -31.23
N TYR A 214 10.77 -8.83 -32.53
CA TYR A 214 10.05 -8.03 -33.50
C TYR A 214 9.86 -8.78 -34.82
N LEU A 215 8.82 -8.39 -35.57
CA LEU A 215 8.53 -8.88 -36.90
C LEU A 215 8.97 -7.86 -37.95
N THR A 216 9.62 -8.35 -39.00
CA THR A 216 9.83 -7.60 -40.23
C THR A 216 8.92 -8.11 -41.34
N ALA A 217 8.43 -7.20 -42.18
CA ALA A 217 7.73 -7.48 -43.44
C ALA A 217 7.89 -6.27 -44.38
N GLY A 218 8.12 -6.50 -45.67
CA GLY A 218 8.44 -5.43 -46.61
C GLY A 218 9.76 -4.72 -46.29
N GLY A 219 10.74 -5.44 -45.73
CA GLY A 219 12.06 -4.90 -45.37
C GLY A 219 12.11 -3.95 -44.17
N ARG A 220 11.05 -3.87 -43.35
CA ARG A 220 10.94 -2.97 -42.18
C ARG A 220 10.25 -3.65 -41.01
N ILE A 221 10.42 -3.11 -39.81
CA ILE A 221 9.72 -3.59 -38.60
C ILE A 221 8.24 -3.22 -38.68
N VAL A 222 7.36 -4.17 -38.34
CA VAL A 222 5.90 -4.01 -38.41
C VAL A 222 5.19 -4.39 -37.11
N ALA A 223 5.87 -5.07 -36.19
CA ALA A 223 5.39 -5.36 -34.85
C ALA A 223 6.56 -5.64 -33.89
N CYS A 224 6.37 -5.38 -32.59
CA CYS A 224 7.29 -5.78 -31.54
C CYS A 224 6.54 -6.28 -30.30
N SER A 225 7.23 -7.07 -29.48
CA SER A 225 6.79 -7.49 -28.16
C SER A 225 7.96 -7.49 -27.20
N ILE A 226 7.75 -6.95 -26.00
CA ILE A 226 8.72 -6.86 -24.90
C ILE A 226 8.10 -7.46 -23.65
N GLY A 227 8.82 -8.34 -22.97
CA GLY A 227 8.37 -8.98 -21.75
C GLY A 227 9.50 -9.33 -20.79
N GLU A 228 9.12 -9.86 -19.64
CA GLU A 228 10.01 -10.22 -18.54
C GLU A 228 9.62 -11.60 -18.00
N LYS A 229 10.60 -12.46 -17.71
CA LYS A 229 10.34 -13.75 -17.05
C LYS A 229 10.21 -13.53 -15.53
N CYS A 230 9.10 -13.99 -14.95
CA CYS A 230 8.85 -13.98 -13.50
C CYS A 230 8.35 -15.37 -13.11
N GLY A 231 9.19 -16.15 -12.42
CA GLY A 231 8.87 -17.52 -12.01
C GLY A 231 8.47 -18.40 -13.20
N ASP A 232 7.22 -18.88 -13.17
CA ASP A 232 6.61 -19.74 -14.19
C ASP A 232 5.85 -18.96 -15.27
N MET A 233 5.96 -17.63 -15.32
CA MET A 233 5.29 -16.80 -16.32
C MET A 233 6.25 -15.86 -17.05
N ILE A 234 5.82 -15.40 -18.23
CA ILE A 234 6.33 -14.17 -18.85
C ILE A 234 5.26 -13.10 -18.74
N VAL A 235 5.62 -11.96 -18.16
CA VAL A 235 4.79 -10.74 -18.19
C VAL A 235 5.09 -9.99 -19.49
N VAL A 236 4.10 -9.85 -20.37
CA VAL A 236 4.21 -9.12 -21.64
C VAL A 236 3.83 -7.67 -21.39
N HIS A 237 4.85 -6.82 -21.28
CA HIS A 237 4.72 -5.39 -20.95
C HIS A 237 4.36 -4.54 -22.17
N VAL A 238 4.91 -4.89 -23.33
CA VAL A 238 4.69 -4.13 -24.56
C VAL A 238 4.34 -5.11 -25.67
N GLU A 239 3.25 -4.85 -26.40
CA GLU A 239 2.96 -5.54 -27.66
C GLU A 239 2.32 -4.52 -28.61
N LYS A 240 3.06 -4.14 -29.66
CA LYS A 240 2.64 -3.10 -30.61
C LYS A 240 2.77 -3.64 -32.03
N ALA A 241 1.79 -3.34 -32.88
CA ALA A 241 1.84 -3.67 -34.30
C ALA A 241 1.10 -2.63 -35.15
N LEU A 242 1.60 -2.42 -36.37
CA LEU A 242 0.97 -1.53 -37.33
C LEU A 242 -0.29 -2.17 -37.89
N ARG A 243 -1.42 -1.46 -37.76
CA ARG A 243 -2.74 -1.98 -38.16
C ARG A 243 -2.89 -2.23 -39.67
N ALA A 244 -2.04 -1.60 -40.48
CA ALA A 244 -1.98 -1.83 -41.93
C ALA A 244 -1.49 -3.24 -42.29
N TYR A 245 -0.80 -3.92 -41.37
CA TYR A 245 -0.31 -5.29 -41.56
C TYR A 245 -1.28 -6.29 -40.96
N GLU A 246 -2.19 -6.78 -41.80
CA GLU A 246 -3.26 -7.67 -41.36
C GLU A 246 -2.68 -8.99 -40.80
N GLY A 247 -3.04 -9.31 -39.56
CA GLY A 247 -2.56 -10.50 -38.85
C GLY A 247 -1.25 -10.31 -38.07
N ALA A 248 -0.66 -9.10 -38.08
CA ALA A 248 0.59 -8.83 -37.36
C ALA A 248 0.49 -9.09 -35.84
N TYR A 249 -0.62 -8.71 -35.18
CA TYR A 249 -0.82 -8.93 -33.74
C TYR A 249 -0.83 -10.43 -33.35
N PRO A 250 -1.70 -11.30 -33.93
CA PRO A 250 -1.63 -12.74 -33.67
C PRO A 250 -0.28 -13.37 -34.01
N MET A 251 0.40 -12.85 -35.05
CA MET A 251 1.71 -13.32 -35.48
C MET A 251 2.79 -12.98 -34.45
N ILE A 252 2.93 -11.72 -34.02
CA ILE A 252 3.97 -11.33 -33.06
C ILE A 252 3.75 -12.05 -31.73
N ALA A 253 2.51 -12.15 -31.25
CA ALA A 253 2.19 -12.84 -30.01
C ALA A 253 2.57 -14.33 -30.05
N GLN A 254 2.33 -15.01 -31.19
CA GLN A 254 2.74 -16.41 -31.36
C GLN A 254 4.26 -16.55 -31.47
N GLN A 255 4.92 -15.74 -32.29
CA GLN A 255 6.37 -15.85 -32.49
C GLN A 255 7.14 -15.51 -31.20
N PHE A 256 6.68 -14.51 -30.44
CA PHE A 256 7.22 -14.18 -29.13
C PHE A 256 7.09 -15.36 -28.15
N ALA A 257 5.91 -16.00 -28.09
CA ALA A 257 5.72 -17.19 -27.25
C ALA A 257 6.58 -18.38 -27.72
N LEU A 258 6.74 -18.59 -29.03
CA LEU A 258 7.60 -19.66 -29.56
C LEU A 258 9.08 -19.43 -29.24
N ALA A 259 9.54 -18.19 -29.28
CA ALA A 259 10.93 -17.83 -29.02
C ALA A 259 11.28 -17.87 -27.53
N PHE A 260 10.36 -17.43 -26.65
CA PHE A 260 10.70 -17.12 -25.26
C PHE A 260 9.96 -17.97 -24.22
N ALA A 261 8.76 -18.51 -24.52
CA ALA A 261 7.99 -19.32 -23.57
C ALA A 261 8.42 -20.81 -23.61
N GLY A 262 9.73 -21.04 -23.50
CA GLY A 262 10.36 -22.33 -23.25
C GLY A 262 10.77 -22.48 -21.77
N ASP A 263 11.34 -23.64 -21.40
CA ASP A 263 12.02 -23.93 -20.13
C ASP A 263 11.38 -23.32 -18.86
N GLY A 264 10.40 -24.04 -18.31
CA GLY A 264 9.76 -23.72 -17.03
C GLY A 264 8.70 -22.61 -17.10
N VAL A 265 8.50 -21.97 -18.25
CA VAL A 265 7.40 -21.01 -18.45
C VAL A 265 6.11 -21.74 -18.79
N GLN A 266 5.12 -21.64 -17.91
CA GLN A 266 3.78 -22.19 -18.06
C GLN A 266 2.77 -21.16 -18.55
N PHE A 267 2.96 -19.88 -18.21
CA PHE A 267 1.98 -18.83 -18.48
C PHE A 267 2.54 -17.61 -19.19
N LEU A 268 1.65 -16.89 -19.87
CA LEU A 268 1.84 -15.53 -20.32
C LEU A 268 0.84 -14.65 -19.56
N ASN A 269 1.33 -13.70 -18.77
CA ASN A 269 0.52 -12.63 -18.22
C ASN A 269 0.61 -11.44 -19.18
N ARG A 270 -0.52 -11.04 -19.78
CA ARG A 270 -0.54 -9.92 -20.73
C ARG A 270 -1.11 -8.63 -20.11
N MET A 271 -1.02 -8.46 -18.80
CA MET A 271 -1.48 -7.31 -18.00
C MET A 271 -2.99 -7.04 -18.11
N ASP A 272 -3.47 -5.93 -17.54
CA ASP A 272 -4.88 -5.56 -17.46
C ASP A 272 -5.43 -4.78 -18.67
N ASP A 273 -6.73 -4.48 -18.67
CA ASP A 273 -7.37 -3.77 -19.79
C ASP A 273 -7.54 -2.26 -19.55
N ALA A 274 -7.15 -1.73 -18.39
CA ALA A 274 -7.35 -0.36 -17.92
C ALA A 274 -8.80 0.16 -18.05
N GLY A 275 -9.76 -0.74 -18.28
CA GLY A 275 -11.16 -0.42 -18.56
C GLY A 275 -11.46 -0.04 -20.02
N ASP A 276 -10.50 -0.19 -20.93
CA ASP A 276 -10.74 -0.03 -22.37
C ASP A 276 -11.51 -1.24 -22.92
N MET A 277 -12.67 -0.97 -23.52
CA MET A 277 -13.57 -2.02 -24.00
C MET A 277 -13.02 -2.75 -25.23
N GLY A 278 -12.25 -2.07 -26.08
CA GLY A 278 -11.61 -2.68 -27.25
C GLY A 278 -10.51 -3.65 -26.83
N LEU A 279 -9.66 -3.25 -25.90
CA LEU A 279 -8.59 -4.04 -25.31
C LEU A 279 -9.16 -5.24 -24.54
N ARG A 280 -10.21 -5.03 -23.75
CA ARG A 280 -10.93 -6.11 -23.06
C ARG A 280 -11.45 -7.16 -24.04
N LYS A 281 -12.14 -6.74 -25.11
CA LYS A 281 -12.62 -7.64 -26.15
C LYS A 281 -11.45 -8.41 -26.78
N SER A 282 -10.38 -7.69 -27.10
CA SER A 282 -9.17 -8.28 -27.71
C SER A 282 -8.54 -9.33 -26.81
N LYS A 283 -8.38 -9.07 -25.51
CA LYS A 283 -7.77 -10.01 -24.55
C LYS A 283 -8.66 -11.23 -24.31
N LEU A 284 -9.97 -11.03 -24.09
CA LEU A 284 -10.91 -12.14 -23.89
C LEU A 284 -10.98 -13.11 -25.08
N GLN A 285 -10.76 -12.63 -26.32
CA GLN A 285 -10.80 -13.48 -27.51
C GLN A 285 -9.64 -14.49 -27.58
N TYR A 286 -8.57 -14.29 -26.79
CA TYR A 286 -7.46 -15.25 -26.65
C TYR A 286 -7.70 -16.30 -25.55
N LEU A 287 -8.88 -16.27 -24.93
CA LEU A 287 -9.35 -17.29 -23.99
C LEU A 287 -8.39 -17.44 -22.78
N PRO A 288 -8.27 -16.39 -21.93
CA PRO A 288 -7.45 -16.46 -20.73
C PRO A 288 -7.85 -17.66 -19.87
N CYS A 289 -6.86 -18.38 -19.34
CA CYS A 289 -7.11 -19.44 -18.38
C CYS A 289 -7.50 -18.87 -17.01
N GLU A 290 -7.07 -17.64 -16.71
CA GLU A 290 -7.47 -16.91 -15.52
C GLU A 290 -7.53 -15.40 -15.78
N ILE A 291 -8.48 -14.73 -15.11
CA ILE A 291 -8.47 -13.28 -14.92
C ILE A 291 -7.95 -13.03 -13.50
N VAL A 292 -6.65 -12.77 -13.38
CA VAL A 292 -5.93 -12.74 -12.09
C VAL A 292 -6.38 -11.52 -11.31
N GLY A 293 -6.90 -11.77 -10.10
CA GLY A 293 -7.38 -10.72 -9.21
C GLY A 293 -6.24 -10.00 -8.50
N LYS A 294 -6.31 -8.67 -8.47
CA LYS A 294 -5.46 -7.80 -7.65
C LYS A 294 -6.34 -7.19 -6.56
N TYR A 295 -6.09 -7.56 -5.31
CA TYR A 295 -6.97 -7.20 -4.21
C TYR A 295 -6.40 -6.02 -3.43
N ASN A 296 -7.26 -5.06 -3.12
CA ASN A 296 -6.97 -4.09 -2.05
C ASN A 296 -7.65 -4.57 -0.78
N VAL A 297 -6.89 -4.54 0.33
CA VAL A 297 -7.38 -4.94 1.64
C VAL A 297 -7.16 -3.78 2.60
N THR A 298 -8.24 -3.29 3.19
CA THR A 298 -8.21 -2.19 4.16
C THR A 298 -8.78 -2.69 5.48
N PRO A 299 -7.92 -2.97 6.49
CA PRO A 299 -8.38 -3.30 7.82
C PRO A 299 -8.98 -2.08 8.50
N ARG A 300 -9.99 -2.30 9.35
CA ARG A 300 -10.52 -1.28 10.26
C ARG A 300 -9.81 -1.31 11.60
N ARG A 301 -9.81 -0.14 12.25
CA ARG A 301 -9.43 0.06 13.65
C ARG A 301 -10.71 0.32 14.45
N ALA A 302 -10.70 0.02 15.74
CA ALA A 302 -11.89 0.18 16.60
C ALA A 302 -12.46 1.62 16.59
N ILE A 303 -11.60 2.63 16.46
CA ILE A 303 -12.01 4.04 16.38
C ILE A 303 -12.84 4.39 15.12
N ASP A 304 -12.72 3.64 14.02
CA ASP A 304 -13.29 4.04 12.74
C ASP A 304 -14.82 4.10 12.75
N GLY A 305 -15.45 3.23 13.54
CA GLY A 305 -16.91 3.20 13.73
C GLY A 305 -17.44 4.26 14.70
N VAL A 306 -16.56 4.96 15.43
CA VAL A 306 -16.97 5.88 16.49
C VAL A 306 -17.36 7.23 15.89
N SER A 307 -18.65 7.55 15.89
CA SER A 307 -19.16 8.83 15.35
C SER A 307 -19.12 9.97 16.36
N ARG A 308 -19.15 9.67 17.66
CA ARG A 308 -19.13 10.65 18.76
C ARG A 308 -18.30 10.12 19.93
N LEU A 309 -17.59 11.01 20.60
CA LEU A 309 -16.89 10.71 21.83
C LEU A 309 -17.89 10.41 22.97
N PRO A 310 -17.60 9.45 23.86
CA PRO A 310 -18.52 9.05 24.91
C PRO A 310 -18.57 10.05 26.08
N VAL A 311 -19.59 9.90 26.93
CA VAL A 311 -19.65 10.50 28.26
C VAL A 311 -19.67 9.38 29.28
N LEU A 312 -18.68 9.34 30.16
CA LEU A 312 -18.51 8.30 31.18
C LEU A 312 -18.63 8.94 32.56
N LYS A 313 -19.33 8.29 33.48
CA LYS A 313 -19.42 8.71 34.88
C LYS A 313 -18.79 7.66 35.77
N THR A 314 -18.00 8.12 36.72
CA THR A 314 -17.43 7.31 37.80
C THR A 314 -17.98 7.81 39.13
N GLU A 315 -17.42 7.33 40.25
CA GLU A 315 -17.80 7.81 41.58
C GLU A 315 -17.54 9.32 41.74
N ARG A 316 -16.39 9.81 41.26
CA ARG A 316 -15.95 11.20 41.47
C ARG A 316 -15.82 12.01 40.19
N LEU A 317 -15.75 11.35 39.03
CA LEU A 317 -15.39 11.97 37.76
C LEU A 317 -16.51 11.89 36.73
N THR A 318 -16.53 12.87 35.84
CA THR A 318 -17.19 12.77 34.53
C THR A 318 -16.13 12.90 33.45
N LEU A 319 -16.02 11.90 32.58
CA LEU A 319 -15.16 11.94 31.39
C LEU A 319 -16.05 12.34 30.21
N LYS A 320 -15.76 13.46 29.54
CA LYS A 320 -16.60 13.96 28.44
C LYS A 320 -15.79 14.80 27.45
N PRO A 321 -16.30 15.03 26.22
CA PRO A 321 -15.69 15.99 25.30
C PRO A 321 -15.60 17.37 25.94
N VAL A 322 -14.46 18.04 25.73
CA VAL A 322 -14.22 19.38 26.26
C VAL A 322 -15.03 20.41 25.43
N PRO A 323 -15.96 21.15 26.06
CA PRO A 323 -16.73 22.21 25.41
C PRO A 323 -15.88 23.46 25.18
N ASP A 324 -16.34 24.38 24.32
CA ASP A 324 -15.61 25.60 23.99
C ASP A 324 -15.36 26.52 25.20
N GLU A 325 -16.28 26.52 26.18
CA GLU A 325 -16.17 27.27 27.43
C GLU A 325 -14.92 26.90 28.25
N ASP A 326 -14.42 25.67 28.10
CA ASP A 326 -13.24 25.17 28.81
C ASP A 326 -11.95 25.29 27.98
N ALA A 327 -11.98 25.89 26.79
CA ALA A 327 -10.81 25.99 25.91
C ALA A 327 -9.61 26.65 26.60
N ALA A 328 -9.84 27.66 27.44
CA ALA A 328 -8.77 28.32 28.21
C ALA A 328 -8.10 27.39 29.24
N VAL A 329 -8.89 26.58 29.93
CA VAL A 329 -8.37 25.61 30.91
C VAL A 329 -7.66 24.46 30.17
N TYR A 330 -8.20 24.02 29.05
CA TYR A 330 -7.58 23.00 28.19
C TYR A 330 -6.25 23.48 27.60
N ALA A 331 -6.16 24.73 27.15
CA ALA A 331 -4.90 25.33 26.70
C ALA A 331 -3.86 25.40 27.83
N ARG A 332 -4.28 25.71 29.07
CA ARG A 332 -3.38 25.65 30.24
C ARG A 332 -2.86 24.23 30.49
N LEU A 333 -3.74 23.23 30.43
CA LEU A 333 -3.37 21.82 30.60
C LEU A 333 -2.42 21.35 29.49
N ALA A 334 -2.74 21.66 28.24
CA ALA A 334 -2.05 21.13 27.08
C ALA A 334 -0.73 21.85 26.76
N GLY A 335 -0.69 23.15 27.06
CA GLY A 335 0.47 24.02 26.87
C GLY A 335 1.47 24.02 28.04
N ASP A 336 1.20 23.29 29.14
CA ASP A 336 2.12 23.20 30.28
C ASP A 336 3.48 22.64 29.84
N THR A 337 4.49 23.51 29.80
CA THR A 337 5.82 23.18 29.29
C THR A 337 6.59 22.24 30.21
N GLU A 338 6.34 22.28 31.51
CA GLU A 338 6.99 21.43 32.50
C GLU A 338 6.46 19.99 32.42
N ARG A 339 5.15 19.83 32.23
CA ARG A 339 4.49 18.52 32.15
C ARG A 339 4.55 17.90 30.77
N ASN A 340 4.54 18.71 29.71
CA ASN A 340 4.58 18.21 28.34
C ASN A 340 5.81 17.35 28.04
N ARG A 341 6.93 17.51 28.77
CA ARG A 341 8.10 16.61 28.68
C ARG A 341 7.75 15.12 28.92
N TRP A 342 6.62 14.84 29.55
CA TRP A 342 6.13 13.48 29.82
C TRP A 342 5.07 12.98 28.83
N TRP A 343 4.66 13.79 27.85
CA TRP A 343 3.58 13.46 26.92
C TRP A 343 4.05 12.73 25.67
N GLY A 344 5.36 12.76 25.37
CA GLY A 344 5.97 12.04 24.25
C GLY A 344 6.03 12.80 22.93
N TYR A 345 5.63 14.08 22.91
CA TYR A 345 5.74 15.00 21.76
C TYR A 345 5.77 16.46 22.26
N ASP A 346 6.45 17.36 21.53
CA ASP A 346 6.54 18.78 21.84
C ASP A 346 5.61 19.62 20.94
N TRP A 347 4.51 20.11 21.53
CA TRP A 347 3.50 20.92 20.83
C TRP A 347 4.04 22.19 20.19
N ARG A 348 5.22 22.66 20.62
CA ARG A 348 5.87 23.86 20.08
C ARG A 348 6.32 23.66 18.64
N GLU A 349 6.52 22.43 18.20
CA GLU A 349 6.95 22.11 16.84
C GLU A 349 5.83 22.43 15.83
N ASP A 350 4.57 22.12 16.16
CA ASP A 350 3.41 22.35 15.27
C ASP A 350 2.60 23.62 15.59
N ALA A 351 2.88 24.28 16.70
CA ALA A 351 2.16 25.49 17.06
C ALA A 351 2.38 26.64 16.06
N PRO A 352 1.33 27.44 15.76
CA PRO A 352 1.46 28.67 15.00
C PRO A 352 2.57 29.55 15.57
N LYS A 353 3.36 30.15 14.68
CA LYS A 353 4.49 30.99 15.07
C LYS A 353 4.10 32.46 15.06
N GLY A 354 4.53 33.19 16.08
CA GLY A 354 4.43 34.65 16.15
C GLY A 354 5.42 35.34 15.21
N ALA A 355 5.39 36.67 15.19
CA ALA A 355 6.26 37.49 14.34
C ALA A 355 7.76 37.29 14.63
N ASP A 356 8.11 36.86 15.84
CA ASP A 356 9.48 36.56 16.29
C ASP A 356 9.87 35.08 16.08
N GLY A 357 9.00 34.27 15.47
CA GLY A 357 9.20 32.84 15.26
C GLY A 357 8.94 31.97 16.49
N SER A 358 8.53 32.56 17.63
CA SER A 358 8.19 31.79 18.84
C SER A 358 6.80 31.12 18.72
N PRO A 359 6.56 29.97 19.38
CA PRO A 359 5.22 29.37 19.45
C PRO A 359 4.21 30.32 20.10
N ALA A 360 3.15 30.67 19.38
CA ALA A 360 2.09 31.57 19.83
C ALA A 360 0.69 31.03 19.46
N PRO A 361 0.28 29.87 19.99
CA PRO A 361 -1.03 29.31 19.72
C PRO A 361 -2.13 30.16 20.36
N GLU A 362 -3.21 30.41 19.61
CA GLU A 362 -4.44 30.96 20.19
C GLU A 362 -5.07 29.98 21.20
N THR A 363 -5.88 30.49 22.14
CA THR A 363 -6.50 29.68 23.20
C THR A 363 -7.26 28.45 22.68
N GLY A 364 -7.93 28.57 21.52
CA GLY A 364 -8.69 27.48 20.92
C GLY A 364 -7.84 26.43 20.19
N TRP A 365 -6.54 26.67 19.96
CA TRP A 365 -5.69 25.85 19.08
C TRP A 365 -5.58 24.40 19.56
N PHE A 366 -5.24 24.18 20.84
CA PHE A 366 -5.11 22.83 21.40
C PHE A 366 -6.40 22.02 21.28
N LEU A 367 -7.54 22.65 21.57
CA LEU A 367 -8.85 22.01 21.49
C LEU A 367 -9.23 21.71 20.03
N ALA A 368 -8.88 22.60 19.10
CA ALA A 368 -9.05 22.36 17.67
C ALA A 368 -8.19 21.18 17.18
N CYS A 369 -6.93 21.06 17.63
CA CYS A 369 -6.08 19.91 17.34
C CYS A 369 -6.70 18.61 17.86
N ALA A 370 -7.13 18.56 19.12
CA ALA A 370 -7.77 17.37 19.70
C ALA A 370 -9.03 16.94 18.93
N ARG A 371 -9.86 17.91 18.52
CA ARG A 371 -11.06 17.66 17.68
C ARG A 371 -10.69 17.16 16.29
N LYS A 372 -9.63 17.71 15.69
CA LYS A 372 -9.11 17.26 14.39
C LYS A 372 -8.59 15.82 14.49
N SER A 373 -7.83 15.47 15.52
CA SER A 373 -7.35 14.10 15.75
C SER A 373 -8.51 13.10 15.85
N PHE A 374 -9.61 13.45 16.53
CA PHE A 374 -10.81 12.60 16.56
C PHE A 374 -11.53 12.52 15.20
N LYS A 375 -11.64 13.65 14.49
CA LYS A 375 -12.23 13.69 13.14
C LYS A 375 -11.46 12.77 12.18
N ASP A 376 -10.14 12.76 12.28
CA ASP A 376 -9.24 11.98 11.44
C ASP A 376 -9.04 10.53 11.94
N LYS A 377 -9.77 10.14 13.00
CA LYS A 377 -9.71 8.79 13.59
C LYS A 377 -8.33 8.40 14.11
N MET A 378 -7.64 9.35 14.72
CA MET A 378 -6.33 9.13 15.35
C MET A 378 -6.43 8.99 16.86
N GLU A 379 -7.23 9.84 17.50
CA GLU A 379 -7.33 9.90 18.95
C GLU A 379 -8.79 10.05 19.42
N MET A 380 -9.08 9.59 20.62
CA MET A 380 -10.33 9.84 21.32
C MET A 380 -10.07 10.55 22.66
N PRO A 381 -9.88 11.88 22.65
CA PRO A 381 -9.61 12.66 23.86
C PRO A 381 -10.89 12.93 24.65
N LEU A 382 -10.81 12.82 25.98
CA LEU A 382 -11.87 13.19 26.92
C LEU A 382 -11.29 14.08 28.02
N GLY A 383 -11.98 15.19 28.32
CA GLY A 383 -11.72 15.96 29.51
C GLY A 383 -12.15 15.20 30.76
N ILE A 384 -11.33 15.26 31.80
CA ILE A 384 -11.60 14.71 33.12
C ILE A 384 -12.20 15.83 33.97
N TYR A 385 -13.44 15.65 34.46
CA TYR A 385 -14.12 16.63 35.30
C TYR A 385 -14.33 16.11 36.71
N ALA A 386 -13.92 16.88 37.72
CA ALA A 386 -14.20 16.62 39.13
C ALA A 386 -14.91 17.83 39.73
N GLY A 387 -16.05 17.62 40.39
CA GLY A 387 -16.84 18.74 40.96
C GLY A 387 -17.28 19.78 39.91
N GLY A 388 -17.38 19.40 38.63
CA GLY A 388 -17.74 20.30 37.53
C GLY A 388 -16.56 21.05 36.90
N ALA A 389 -15.36 21.03 37.51
CA ALA A 389 -14.17 21.67 36.95
C ALA A 389 -13.38 20.69 36.05
N LEU A 390 -12.84 21.18 34.93
CA LEU A 390 -11.88 20.44 34.10
C LEU A 390 -10.56 20.30 34.87
N VAL A 391 -10.18 19.07 35.22
CA VAL A 391 -8.97 18.77 36.02
C VAL A 391 -7.86 18.07 35.22
N GLY A 392 -8.16 17.59 34.02
CA GLY A 392 -7.20 16.88 33.19
C GLY A 392 -7.79 16.32 31.90
N GLU A 393 -7.05 15.42 31.27
CA GLU A 393 -7.41 14.73 30.04
C GLU A 393 -7.03 13.25 30.13
N VAL A 394 -7.88 12.39 29.59
CA VAL A 394 -7.56 11.00 29.27
C VAL A 394 -7.85 10.75 27.79
N VAL A 395 -6.96 10.05 27.10
CA VAL A 395 -7.02 9.86 25.66
C VAL A 395 -6.75 8.41 25.30
N LEU A 396 -7.55 7.83 24.41
CA LEU A 396 -7.18 6.62 23.67
C LEU A 396 -6.57 7.04 22.35
N HIS A 397 -5.39 6.54 22.00
CA HIS A 397 -4.65 6.91 20.80
C HIS A 397 -3.86 5.72 20.26
N ARG A 398 -3.17 5.90 19.12
CA ARG A 398 -2.37 4.86 18.48
C ARG A 398 -3.14 3.53 18.36
N PHE A 399 -4.37 3.60 17.86
CA PHE A 399 -5.20 2.41 17.61
C PHE A 399 -4.50 1.49 16.62
N GLY A 400 -4.34 0.23 17.02
CA GLY A 400 -3.81 -0.82 16.16
C GLY A 400 -4.90 -1.55 15.38
N TYR A 401 -4.51 -2.67 14.78
CA TYR A 401 -5.36 -3.45 13.87
C TYR A 401 -5.76 -4.82 14.44
N GLN A 402 -5.36 -5.13 15.69
CA GLN A 402 -5.67 -6.36 16.43
C GLN A 402 -6.40 -6.05 17.74
N ALA A 403 -7.38 -5.13 17.66
CA ALA A 403 -8.20 -4.72 18.79
C ALA A 403 -7.40 -4.15 19.98
N GLU A 404 -6.34 -3.39 19.69
CA GLU A 404 -5.52 -2.71 20.69
C GLU A 404 -5.45 -1.18 20.50
N ALA A 405 -5.23 -0.46 21.60
CA ALA A 405 -4.95 0.98 21.61
C ALA A 405 -4.11 1.38 22.81
N GLU A 406 -3.42 2.51 22.74
CA GLU A 406 -2.73 3.12 23.88
C GLU A 406 -3.64 4.09 24.64
N ILE A 407 -3.47 4.17 25.96
CA ILE A 407 -4.14 5.13 26.83
C ILE A 407 -3.13 6.09 27.46
N GLY A 408 -3.38 7.39 27.32
CA GLY A 408 -2.64 8.48 27.93
C GLY A 408 -3.49 9.24 28.95
N VAL A 409 -2.86 9.79 29.99
CA VAL A 409 -3.53 10.62 30.99
C VAL A 409 -2.63 11.74 31.50
N ARG A 410 -3.17 12.96 31.55
CA ARG A 410 -2.53 14.13 32.17
C ARG A 410 -3.50 14.88 33.06
N LEU A 411 -2.98 15.48 34.12
CA LEU A 411 -3.74 16.30 35.05
C LEU A 411 -3.09 17.68 35.15
N LEU A 412 -3.90 18.66 35.49
CA LEU A 412 -3.41 19.95 35.97
C LEU A 412 -2.65 19.75 37.31
N PRO A 413 -1.56 20.52 37.54
CA PRO A 413 -0.69 20.41 38.72
C PRO A 413 -1.43 20.23 40.04
N GLU A 414 -2.42 21.08 40.27
CA GLU A 414 -3.15 21.23 41.52
C GLU A 414 -4.09 20.05 41.82
N TYR A 415 -4.35 19.18 40.84
CA TYR A 415 -5.20 18.00 41.01
C TYR A 415 -4.43 16.67 41.04
N GLU A 416 -3.11 16.69 40.87
CA GLU A 416 -2.29 15.49 40.96
C GLU A 416 -2.29 14.90 42.38
N GLY A 417 -2.12 13.57 42.51
CA GLY A 417 -2.07 12.89 43.81
C GLY A 417 -3.43 12.53 44.43
N ASN A 418 -4.55 13.00 43.85
CA ASN A 418 -5.91 12.71 44.34
C ASN A 418 -6.50 11.37 43.84
N GLY A 419 -5.73 10.61 43.05
CA GLY A 419 -6.16 9.34 42.45
C GLY A 419 -6.98 9.48 41.16
N TYR A 420 -7.25 10.69 40.69
CA TYR A 420 -8.09 10.93 39.50
C TYR A 420 -7.54 10.31 38.21
N ALA A 421 -6.21 10.28 38.02
CA ALA A 421 -5.61 9.64 36.84
C ALA A 421 -5.94 8.14 36.78
N ALA A 422 -5.78 7.42 37.90
CA ALA A 422 -6.06 5.98 37.95
C ALA A 422 -7.56 5.67 37.74
N GLU A 423 -8.44 6.49 38.30
CA GLU A 423 -9.89 6.37 38.13
C GLU A 423 -10.31 6.63 36.67
N ALA A 424 -9.76 7.69 36.04
CA ALA A 424 -10.03 8.02 34.64
C ALA A 424 -9.54 6.92 33.68
N VAL A 425 -8.30 6.43 33.86
CA VAL A 425 -7.73 5.32 33.07
C VAL A 425 -8.57 4.05 33.23
N SER A 426 -8.98 3.71 34.45
CA SER A 426 -9.80 2.52 34.70
C SER A 426 -11.15 2.60 34.00
N ALA A 427 -11.84 3.73 34.12
CA ALA A 427 -13.15 3.93 33.51
C ALA A 427 -13.07 3.93 31.98
N TYR A 428 -12.05 4.57 31.41
CA TYR A 428 -11.93 4.63 29.96
C TYR A 428 -11.47 3.30 29.36
N ALA A 429 -10.60 2.56 30.04
CA ALA A 429 -10.25 1.18 29.65
C ALA A 429 -11.49 0.26 29.69
N ALA A 430 -12.35 0.37 30.71
CA ALA A 430 -13.60 -0.38 30.77
C ALA A 430 -14.54 -0.06 29.58
N TYR A 431 -14.63 1.21 29.18
CA TYR A 431 -15.33 1.59 27.95
C TYR A 431 -14.67 0.99 26.70
N ALA A 432 -13.33 1.00 26.63
CA ALA A 432 -12.60 0.47 25.50
C ALA A 432 -12.89 -1.03 25.29
N PHE A 433 -12.90 -1.81 26.37
CA PHE A 433 -13.28 -3.23 26.31
C PHE A 433 -14.77 -3.42 25.99
N GLY A 434 -15.66 -2.71 26.69
CA GLY A 434 -17.11 -2.97 26.62
C GLY A 434 -17.84 -2.33 25.43
N LYS A 435 -17.26 -1.31 24.79
CA LYS A 435 -17.90 -0.55 23.70
C LYS A 435 -17.08 -0.47 22.42
N LEU A 436 -15.74 -0.47 22.54
CA LEU A 436 -14.85 -0.51 21.38
C LEU A 436 -14.38 -1.93 21.05
N GLU A 437 -14.75 -2.92 21.87
CA GLU A 437 -14.38 -4.33 21.70
C GLU A 437 -12.85 -4.50 21.58
N LEU A 438 -12.09 -3.68 22.30
CA LEU A 438 -10.65 -3.90 22.42
C LEU A 438 -10.39 -5.17 23.21
N ASP A 439 -9.37 -5.93 22.82
CA ASP A 439 -8.83 -7.03 23.62
C ASP A 439 -7.78 -6.53 24.61
N ARG A 440 -7.11 -5.41 24.27
CA ARG A 440 -5.95 -4.89 24.99
C ARG A 440 -5.89 -3.37 24.98
N VAL A 441 -5.64 -2.80 26.16
CA VAL A 441 -5.29 -1.39 26.33
C VAL A 441 -3.84 -1.32 26.82
N GLU A 442 -3.03 -0.54 26.14
CA GLU A 442 -1.60 -0.38 26.39
C GLU A 442 -1.31 0.98 27.00
N ALA A 443 -0.23 1.09 27.76
CA ALA A 443 0.27 2.37 28.24
C ALA A 443 1.77 2.31 28.43
N LYS A 444 2.42 3.46 28.42
CA LYS A 444 3.83 3.59 28.79
C LYS A 444 4.07 4.85 29.57
N HIS A 445 5.16 4.88 30.32
CA HIS A 445 5.64 6.10 30.95
C HIS A 445 7.16 6.14 30.99
N PHE A 446 7.72 7.35 30.95
CA PHE A 446 9.14 7.60 31.15
C PHE A 446 9.61 7.01 32.48
N LYS A 447 10.81 6.40 32.51
CA LYS A 447 11.35 5.75 33.72
C LYS A 447 11.45 6.71 34.91
N GLU A 448 11.68 7.99 34.64
CA GLU A 448 11.77 9.07 35.61
C GLU A 448 10.41 9.46 36.21
N ASN A 449 9.31 9.17 35.51
CA ASN A 449 7.96 9.51 35.95
C ASN A 449 7.32 8.37 36.76
N ALA A 450 7.85 8.12 37.95
CA ALA A 450 7.35 7.08 38.86
C ALA A 450 5.86 7.26 39.25
N ARG A 451 5.36 8.52 39.27
CA ARG A 451 3.96 8.82 39.59
C ARG A 451 2.99 8.28 38.53
N SER A 452 3.37 8.34 37.26
CA SER A 452 2.59 7.76 36.17
C SER A 452 2.49 6.23 36.32
N GLY A 453 3.62 5.55 36.55
CA GLY A 453 3.63 4.10 36.80
C GLY A 453 2.76 3.67 37.97
N ALA A 454 2.82 4.38 39.10
CA ALA A 454 1.94 4.13 40.24
C ALA A 454 0.45 4.33 39.92
N SER A 455 0.12 5.23 38.99
CA SER A 455 -1.26 5.46 38.54
C SER A 455 -1.75 4.33 37.63
N LEU A 456 -0.91 3.84 36.71
CA LEU A 456 -1.23 2.71 35.83
C LEU A 456 -1.45 1.42 36.63
N VAL A 457 -0.60 1.15 37.63
CA VAL A 457 -0.76 -0.01 38.53
C VAL A 457 -2.07 0.09 39.32
N ARG A 458 -2.39 1.26 39.88
CA ARG A 458 -3.67 1.49 40.58
C ARG A 458 -4.89 1.37 39.64
N ALA A 459 -4.71 1.65 38.36
CA ALA A 459 -5.75 1.45 37.34
C ALA A 459 -5.92 -0.03 36.93
N GLY A 460 -5.16 -0.94 37.55
CA GLY A 460 -5.20 -2.37 37.27
C GLY A 460 -4.38 -2.79 36.06
N MET A 461 -3.48 -1.95 35.55
CA MET A 461 -2.56 -2.33 34.47
C MET A 461 -1.37 -3.12 35.02
N ARG A 462 -0.89 -4.10 34.24
CA ARG A 462 0.29 -4.91 34.55
C ARG A 462 1.47 -4.46 33.70
N ARG A 463 2.67 -4.50 34.27
CA ARG A 463 3.91 -4.22 33.55
C ARG A 463 4.17 -5.30 32.50
N ALA A 464 4.43 -4.88 31.27
CA ALA A 464 4.73 -5.74 30.11
C ALA A 464 6.24 -5.87 29.87
N GLY A 465 7.02 -4.81 30.12
CA GLY A 465 8.43 -4.75 29.77
C GLY A 465 9.00 -3.34 29.92
N GLU A 466 10.19 -3.12 29.38
CA GLU A 466 10.89 -1.84 29.37
C GLU A 466 11.85 -1.74 28.18
N ASP A 467 12.18 -0.51 27.79
CA ASP A 467 13.34 -0.20 26.93
C ASP A 467 14.26 0.79 27.64
N GLU A 468 15.12 1.52 26.94
CA GLU A 468 16.02 2.51 27.54
C GLU A 468 15.27 3.73 28.12
N THR A 469 14.08 4.06 27.61
CA THR A 469 13.33 5.29 27.90
C THR A 469 12.06 5.05 28.72
N TYR A 470 11.34 3.95 28.49
CA TYR A 470 9.99 3.71 28.97
C TYR A 470 9.84 2.41 29.76
N PHE A 471 8.90 2.42 30.70
CA PHE A 471 8.24 1.21 31.19
C PHE A 471 6.90 1.01 30.47
N TYR A 472 6.64 -0.21 30.02
CA TYR A 472 5.44 -0.59 29.26
C TYR A 472 4.44 -1.34 30.13
N TYR A 473 3.15 -1.09 29.91
CA TYR A 473 2.03 -1.66 30.63
C TYR A 473 0.92 -2.08 29.69
N TYR A 474 0.11 -3.03 30.14
CA TYR A 474 -1.10 -3.45 29.44
C TYR A 474 -2.21 -3.80 30.43
N LYS A 475 -3.44 -3.78 29.93
CA LYS A 475 -4.64 -4.29 30.59
C LYS A 475 -5.48 -5.03 29.56
N THR A 476 -6.14 -6.11 30.00
CA THR A 476 -7.13 -6.85 29.20
C THR A 476 -8.47 -6.85 29.94
N ALA A 477 -9.54 -7.24 29.26
CA ALA A 477 -10.88 -7.29 29.86
C ALA A 477 -10.99 -8.26 31.06
N ALA A 478 -10.08 -9.23 31.18
CA ALA A 478 -10.06 -10.21 32.28
C ALA A 478 -9.35 -9.70 33.55
N MET A 479 -8.74 -8.51 33.50
CA MET A 479 -8.01 -7.87 34.60
C MET A 479 -8.82 -6.76 35.24
#